data_AF-A0A523Z913-F1
#
_entry.id   AF-A0A523Z913-F1
#
_cell.length_a   1.000
_cell.length_b   1.000
_cell.length_c   1.000
_cell.angle_alpha   90.00
_cell.angle_beta   90.00
_cell.angle_gamma   90.00
#
_symmetry.space_group_name_H-M   'P 1'
#
loop_
_entity.id
_entity.type
_entity.pdbx_description
1 polymer ?
#
loop_
_entity_poly.entity_id
_entity_poly.type
_entity_poly.pdbx_seq_one_letter_code
_entity_poly.pdbx_strand_id
1 'polypeptide(L)'
;MVERTNQEWLTERQRQATTAAVIGGMPLQEVARRMGTNRNALYMLLHDARPAPSPAPSGASGARRRLQTRMMAIGLSPQDVLAAFAS
;
A
#
# COMPACT_ATOMS: atom_id res chain seq x y z
N MET A 1 16.86 17.21 7.21
CA MET A 1 17.14 17.30 5.76
C MET A 1 16.84 15.95 5.07
N VAL A 2 15.66 15.36 5.31
CA VAL A 2 15.28 14.03 4.80
C VAL A 2 13.97 14.07 4.00
N GLU A 3 13.11 15.06 4.27
CA GLU A 3 11.78 15.16 3.64
C GLU A 3 11.82 15.58 2.16
N ARG A 4 12.79 16.40 1.74
CA ARG A 4 12.89 16.86 0.35
C ARG A 4 13.16 15.73 -0.64
N THR A 5 14.11 14.85 -0.30
CA THR A 5 14.52 13.74 -1.16
C THR A 5 13.38 12.74 -1.40
N ASN A 6 12.54 12.50 -0.38
CA ASN A 6 11.40 11.59 -0.49
C ASN A 6 10.30 12.15 -1.40
N GLN A 7 10.03 13.46 -1.32
CA GLN A 7 9.04 14.14 -2.17
C GLN A 7 9.47 14.11 -3.65
N GLU A 8 10.75 14.35 -3.94
CA GLU A 8 11.29 14.31 -5.30
C GLU A 8 11.17 12.92 -5.90
N TRP A 9 11.54 11.88 -5.14
CA TRP A 9 11.41 10.48 -5.56
C TRP A 9 9.96 10.04 -5.77
N LEU A 10 9.05 10.49 -4.90
CA LEU A 10 7.63 10.17 -5.03
C LEU A 10 7.04 10.83 -6.28
N THR A 11 7.38 12.10 -6.53
CA THR A 11 6.92 12.86 -7.70
C THR A 11 7.38 12.20 -9.00
N GLU A 12 8.63 11.72 -9.03
CA GLU A 12 9.16 11.00 -10.19
C GLU A 12 8.41 9.69 -10.43
N ARG A 13 8.17 8.90 -9.37
CA ARG A 13 7.37 7.67 -9.48
C ARG A 13 5.92 7.94 -9.87
N GLN A 14 5.31 9.01 -9.36
CA GLN A 14 3.96 9.42 -9.75
C GLN A 14 3.90 9.78 -11.23
N ARG A 15 4.87 10.55 -11.75
CA ARG A 15 4.96 10.84 -13.20
C ARG A 15 5.06 9.57 -14.02
N GLN A 16 5.95 8.65 -13.66
CA GLN A 16 6.12 7.39 -14.38
C GLN A 16 4.83 6.55 -14.39
N ALA A 17 4.16 6.44 -13.24
CA ALA A 17 2.90 5.73 -13.11
C ALA A 17 1.79 6.38 -13.96
N THR A 18 1.65 7.70 -13.91
CA THR A 18 0.64 8.45 -14.68
C THR A 18 0.89 8.34 -16.18
N THR A 19 2.14 8.52 -16.62
CA THR A 19 2.50 8.39 -18.05
C THR A 19 2.22 6.98 -18.56
N ALA A 20 2.60 5.94 -17.81
CA ALA A 20 2.39 4.57 -18.26
C ALA A 20 0.90 4.17 -18.25
N ALA A 21 0.17 4.46 -17.16
CA ALA A 21 -1.20 3.99 -16.97
C ALA A 21 -2.25 4.88 -17.66
N VAL A 22 -2.15 6.21 -17.49
CA VAL A 22 -3.18 7.16 -17.94
C VAL A 22 -2.93 7.60 -19.38
N ILE A 23 -1.69 7.95 -19.71
CA ILE A 23 -1.34 8.42 -21.07
C ILE A 23 -1.10 7.23 -22.00
N GLY A 24 -0.35 6.23 -21.56
CA GLY A 24 -0.01 5.04 -22.34
C GLY A 24 -1.08 3.95 -22.35
N GLY A 25 -2.15 4.09 -21.57
CA GLY A 25 -3.22 3.09 -21.46
C GLY A 25 -2.75 1.73 -20.93
N MET A 26 -1.56 1.65 -20.32
CA MET A 26 -1.00 0.39 -19.85
C MET A 26 -1.80 -0.13 -18.65
N PRO A 27 -2.14 -1.43 -18.61
CA PRO A 27 -2.80 -2.01 -17.45
C PRO A 27 -1.98 -1.78 -16.17
N LEU A 28 -2.65 -1.33 -15.10
CA LEU A 28 -2.01 -1.02 -13.81
C LEU A 28 -1.17 -2.18 -13.24
N GLN A 29 -1.54 -3.43 -13.54
CA GLN A 29 -0.77 -4.61 -13.15
C GLN A 29 0.60 -4.67 -13.83
N GLU A 30 0.67 -4.34 -15.11
CA GLU A 30 1.91 -4.33 -15.88
C GLU A 30 2.79 -3.12 -15.51
N VAL A 31 2.17 -1.97 -15.24
CA VAL A 31 2.88 -0.80 -14.69
C VAL A 31 3.50 -1.13 -13.34
N ALA A 32 2.74 -1.78 -12.45
CA ALA A 32 3.23 -2.19 -11.14
C ALA A 32 4.42 -3.16 -11.26
N ARG A 33 4.35 -4.13 -12.17
CA ARG A 33 5.44 -5.08 -12.44
C ARG A 33 6.71 -4.35 -12.92
N ARG A 34 6.58 -3.42 -13.87
CA ARG A 34 7.70 -2.63 -14.42
C ARG A 34 8.35 -1.72 -13.39
N MET A 35 7.56 -1.20 -12.45
CA MET A 35 8.04 -0.35 -11.36
C MET A 35 8.51 -1.13 -10.12
N GLY A 36 8.47 -2.47 -10.15
CA GLY A 36 8.85 -3.30 -9.00
C GLY A 36 7.94 -3.12 -7.78
N THR A 37 6.64 -2.85 -8.01
CA THR A 37 5.63 -2.62 -6.97
C THR A 37 4.39 -3.49 -7.19
N ASN A 38 3.35 -3.30 -6.37
CA ASN A 38 2.07 -3.99 -6.53
C ASN A 38 0.94 -3.03 -6.91
N ARG A 39 -0.18 -3.59 -7.40
CA ARG A 39 -1.32 -2.81 -7.91
C ARG A 39 -1.92 -1.88 -6.86
N ASN A 40 -1.95 -2.29 -5.58
CA ASN A 40 -2.51 -1.48 -4.50
C ASN A 40 -1.62 -0.27 -4.16
N ALA A 41 -0.31 -0.49 -4.10
CA ALA A 41 0.66 0.57 -3.93
C ALA A 41 0.63 1.56 -5.10
N LEU A 42 0.47 1.07 -6.33
CA LEU A 42 0.31 1.90 -7.52
C LEU A 42 -1.01 2.70 -7.50
N TYR A 43 -2.10 2.09 -6.99
CA TYR A 43 -3.39 2.76 -6.82
C TYR A 43 -3.30 3.92 -5.83
N MET A 44 -2.64 3.68 -4.69
CA MET A 44 -2.39 4.72 -3.69
C MET A 44 -1.47 5.82 -4.23
N LEU A 45 -0.45 5.46 -5.01
CA LEU A 45 0.46 6.42 -5.65
C LEU A 45 -0.27 7.36 -6.61
N LEU A 46 -1.25 6.84 -7.36
CA LEU A 46 -2.01 7.60 -8.36
C LEU A 46 -3.17 8.42 -7.76
N HIS A 47 -3.76 7.98 -6.65
CA HIS A 47 -5.04 8.54 -6.16
C HIS A 47 -5.03 9.06 -4.72
N ASP A 48 -4.09 8.68 -3.86
CA ASP A 48 -4.11 9.11 -2.46
C ASP A 48 -3.41 10.47 -2.31
N ALA A 49 -4.17 11.53 -2.01
CA ALA A 49 -3.67 12.88 -1.71
C ALA A 49 -3.14 13.03 -0.27
N ARG A 50 -2.93 11.92 0.45
CA ARG A 50 -2.41 11.92 1.82
C ARG A 50 -0.88 11.78 1.82
N PRO A 51 -0.16 12.31 2.83
CA PRO A 51 1.28 12.15 2.94
C PRO A 51 1.61 10.67 2.88
N ALA A 52 2.45 10.31 1.90
CA ALA A 52 2.73 8.92 1.51
C ALA A 52 3.01 8.05 2.75
N PRO A 53 2.13 7.10 3.10
CA PRO A 53 2.54 6.04 4.00
C PRO A 53 3.64 5.26 3.29
N SER A 54 4.78 5.13 3.97
CA SER A 54 5.92 4.29 3.60
C SER A 54 5.47 3.03 2.84
N PRO A 55 6.13 2.65 1.73
CA PRO A 55 5.69 1.54 0.87
C PRO A 55 5.33 0.35 1.75
N ALA A 56 4.04 0.02 1.75
CA ALA A 56 3.52 -1.02 2.63
C ALA A 56 4.39 -2.27 2.48
N PRO A 57 4.82 -2.91 3.58
CA PRO A 57 5.62 -4.11 3.49
C PRO A 57 4.83 -5.12 2.66
N SER A 58 5.39 -5.54 1.54
CA SER A 58 4.92 -6.67 0.76
C SER A 58 4.95 -7.90 1.66
N GLY A 59 3.83 -8.16 2.32
CA GLY A 59 3.67 -9.24 3.27
C GLY A 59 2.43 -9.03 4.14
N ALA A 60 1.51 -9.99 4.11
CA ALA A 60 0.33 -10.05 4.96
C ALA A 60 0.62 -9.80 6.46
N SER A 61 1.87 -9.96 6.90
CA SER A 61 2.37 -9.65 8.24
C SER A 61 2.11 -8.22 8.72
N GLY A 62 2.21 -7.20 7.86
CA GLY A 62 2.06 -5.81 8.30
C GLY A 62 0.61 -5.45 8.66
N ALA A 63 -0.33 -5.86 7.81
CA ALA A 63 -1.76 -5.70 8.06
C ALA A 63 -2.24 -6.58 9.22
N ARG A 64 -1.77 -7.83 9.27
CA ARG A 64 -2.03 -8.76 10.39
C ARG A 64 -1.57 -8.17 11.72
N ARG A 65 -0.39 -7.55 11.77
CA ARG A 65 0.14 -6.96 13.01
C ARG A 65 -0.72 -5.79 13.48
N ARG A 66 -1.13 -4.88 12.58
CA ARG A 66 -2.01 -3.76 12.93
C ARG A 66 -3.38 -4.21 13.40
N LEU A 67 -3.95 -5.22 12.74
CA LEU A 67 -5.21 -5.83 13.15
C LEU A 67 -5.07 -6.48 14.53
N GLN A 68 -4.04 -7.29 14.75
CA GLN A 68 -3.77 -7.95 16.03
C GLN A 68 -3.56 -6.95 17.17
N THR A 69 -2.81 -5.86 16.96
CA THR A 69 -2.65 -4.79 17.95
C THR A 69 -3.98 -4.13 18.31
N ARG A 70 -4.85 -3.89 17.32
CA ARG A 70 -6.19 -3.33 17.57
C ARG A 70 -7.11 -4.31 18.31
N MET A 71 -7.07 -5.59 17.97
CA MET A 71 -7.86 -6.64 18.63
C MET A 71 -7.49 -6.76 20.12
N MET A 72 -6.19 -6.74 20.44
CA MET A 72 -5.71 -6.73 21.82
C MET A 72 -6.17 -5.50 22.60
N ALA A 73 -6.21 -4.33 21.95
CA ALA A 73 -6.65 -3.08 22.60
C ALA A 73 -8.14 -3.06 22.98
N ILE A 74 -8.97 -3.85 22.29
CA ILE A 74 -10.41 -3.98 22.57
C ILE A 74 -10.76 -5.27 23.34
N GLY A 75 -9.74 -5.98 23.87
CA GLY A 75 -9.92 -7.18 24.69
C GLY A 75 -10.32 -8.44 23.92
N LEU A 76 -10.28 -8.42 22.58
CA LEU A 76 -10.63 -9.56 21.74
C LEU A 76 -9.43 -10.48 21.58
N SER A 77 -9.59 -11.75 21.97
CA SER A 77 -8.56 -12.75 21.81
C SER A 77 -8.49 -13.21 20.34
N PRO A 78 -7.31 -13.55 19.81
CA PRO A 78 -7.17 -14.07 18.44
C PRO A 78 -8.07 -15.28 18.15
N GLN A 79 -8.32 -16.08 19.18
CA GLN A 79 -9.19 -17.26 19.16
C GLN A 79 -10.68 -16.92 19.01
N ASP A 80 -11.17 -15.85 19.64
CA ASP A 80 -12.56 -15.39 19.49
C ASP A 80 -12.84 -14.95 18.05
N VAL A 81 -11.87 -14.29 17.43
CA VAL A 81 -12.02 -13.84 16.05
C VAL A 81 -11.88 -14.97 15.06
N LEU A 82 -11.01 -15.95 15.30
CA LEU A 82 -10.96 -17.15 14.46
C LEU A 82 -12.27 -17.96 14.54
N ALA A 83 -12.88 -18.04 15.73
CA ALA A 83 -14.17 -18.71 15.91
C ALA A 83 -15.30 -18.03 15.10
N ALA A 84 -15.29 -16.70 14.96
CA ALA A 84 -16.29 -15.95 14.20
C ALA A 84 -16.25 -16.20 12.68
N PHE A 85 -15.11 -16.64 12.13
CA PHE A 85 -14.95 -16.95 10.69
C PHE A 85 -15.04 -18.44 10.36
N ALA A 86 -15.16 -19.32 11.37
CA ALA A 86 -15.23 -20.76 11.20
C ALA A 86 -16.67 -21.29 10.96
N SER A 87 -17.58 -20.41 10.51
CA SER A 87 -18.99 -20.72 10.21
C SER A 87 -19.29 -20.73 8.72
#